data_AF-A0A520INW4-F1
#
_entry.id   AF-A0A520INW4-F1
#
_cell.length_a   1.000
_cell.length_b   1.000
_cell.length_c   1.000
_cell.angle_alpha   90.00
_cell.angle_beta   90.00
_cell.angle_gamma   90.00
#
_symmetry.space_group_name_H-M   'P 1'
#
loop_
_entity.id
_entity.type
_entity.pdbx_description
1 polymer ?
#
loop_
_entity_poly.entity_id
_entity_poly.type
_entity_poly.pdbx_seq_one_letter_code
_entity_poly.pdbx_strand_id
1 'polypeptide(L)'
;METISPAFTKPRRCAQPVKSVEKNYMGSLPFERYFQGSVISSPNHLELFKTAVMNCVPAQELKQPICTKFLTWQPAHNQLAIWTMYAYADEILPLELDCVFSLPNPINHEFVPLRVEQSIWNGYLPSSDIGMGHKHLLIVELNSEVSFPALLRKTENFFDKTFELDELPKSNVGLCRRADFPAIQTHLLSRLKE
;
A
#
# COMPACT_ATOMS: atom_id res chain seq x y z
N MET A 1 25.51 -13.02 -42.54
CA MET A 1 24.42 -12.46 -41.72
C MET A 1 24.21 -13.42 -40.56
N GLU A 2 24.84 -13.14 -39.43
CA GLU A 2 24.73 -13.94 -38.21
C GLU A 2 23.55 -13.44 -37.39
N THR A 3 22.61 -14.33 -37.08
CA THR A 3 21.46 -14.05 -36.22
C THR A 3 21.85 -14.33 -34.77
N ILE A 4 21.99 -13.26 -33.99
CA ILE A 4 22.19 -13.33 -32.54
C ILE A 4 20.83 -13.62 -31.88
N SER A 5 20.69 -14.81 -31.29
CA SER A 5 19.55 -15.16 -30.45
C SER A 5 19.74 -14.56 -29.05
N PRO A 6 18.75 -13.87 -28.45
CA PRO A 6 18.85 -13.40 -27.08
C PRO A 6 18.60 -14.56 -26.11
N ALA A 7 19.57 -14.80 -25.23
CA ALA A 7 19.45 -15.76 -24.14
C ALA A 7 18.43 -15.25 -23.10
N PHE A 8 17.26 -15.88 -23.06
CA PHE A 8 16.29 -15.72 -21.98
C PHE A 8 16.80 -16.43 -20.72
N THR A 9 17.29 -15.67 -19.75
CA THR A 9 17.52 -16.16 -18.39
C THR A 9 16.19 -16.51 -17.74
N LYS A 10 16.04 -17.79 -17.35
CA LYS A 10 14.87 -18.32 -16.64
C LYS A 10 14.57 -17.51 -15.36
N PRO A 11 13.29 -17.27 -15.00
CA PRO A 11 12.95 -16.69 -13.71
C PRO A 11 13.38 -17.62 -12.57
N ARG A 12 14.00 -17.03 -11.54
CA ARG A 12 14.40 -17.74 -10.32
C ARG A 12 13.16 -18.24 -9.58
N ARG A 13 13.25 -19.47 -9.05
CA ARG A 13 12.20 -20.18 -8.31
C ARG A 13 11.57 -19.28 -7.23
N CYS A 14 10.25 -19.37 -7.12
CA CYS A 14 9.44 -18.81 -6.03
C CYS A 14 10.12 -19.09 -4.68
N ALA A 15 10.36 -18.03 -3.91
CA ALA A 15 10.88 -18.12 -2.56
C ALA A 15 9.85 -18.85 -1.67
N GLN A 16 10.34 -19.72 -0.80
CA GLN A 16 9.51 -20.42 0.18
C GLN A 16 9.04 -19.45 1.28
N PRO A 17 7.89 -19.73 1.93
CA PRO A 17 7.33 -18.85 2.94
C PRO A 17 8.28 -18.69 4.12
N VAL A 18 8.65 -17.44 4.41
CA VAL A 18 9.46 -17.06 5.55
C VAL A 18 8.57 -17.09 6.79
N LYS A 19 8.98 -17.82 7.83
CA LYS A 19 8.31 -17.81 9.13
C LYS A 19 8.34 -16.39 9.70
N SER A 20 7.19 -15.86 10.11
CA SER A 20 7.11 -14.59 10.83
C SER A 20 7.94 -14.67 12.11
N VAL A 21 9.00 -13.89 12.15
CA VAL A 21 9.75 -13.61 13.38
C VAL A 21 9.11 -12.37 13.98
N GLU A 22 8.61 -12.47 15.21
CA GLU A 22 8.27 -11.28 16.01
C GLU A 22 9.52 -10.41 16.12
N LYS A 23 9.61 -9.38 15.28
CA LYS A 23 10.71 -8.41 15.32
C LYS A 23 10.39 -7.40 16.41
N ASN A 24 11.18 -7.43 17.48
CA ASN A 24 11.27 -6.32 18.41
C ASN A 24 11.87 -5.12 17.67
N TYR A 25 11.05 -4.13 17.32
CA TYR A 25 11.46 -2.86 16.69
C TYR A 25 12.21 -1.91 17.66
N MET A 26 12.96 -2.46 18.62
CA MET A 26 13.87 -1.70 19.46
C MET A 26 15.13 -1.35 18.64
N GLY A 27 15.01 -0.33 17.77
CA GLY A 27 16.11 0.19 16.97
C GLY A 27 15.73 0.72 15.59
N SER A 28 14.52 0.47 15.11
CA SER A 28 14.08 1.00 13.81
C SER A 28 13.86 2.50 13.88
N LEU A 29 14.31 3.20 12.84
CA LEU A 29 14.12 4.65 12.71
C LEU A 29 12.61 4.95 12.55
N PRO A 30 12.10 6.10 13.02
CA PRO A 30 10.67 6.40 12.96
C PRO A 30 10.05 6.29 11.55
N PHE A 31 10.82 6.56 10.50
CA PHE A 31 10.35 6.41 9.11
C PHE A 31 10.14 4.96 8.67
N GLU A 32 10.69 3.99 9.38
CA GLU A 32 10.55 2.56 9.08
C GLU A 32 9.28 1.94 9.66
N ARG A 33 8.47 2.74 10.35
CA ARG A 33 7.33 2.27 11.17
C ARG A 33 5.96 2.60 10.57
N TYR A 34 5.92 3.11 9.34
CA TYR A 34 4.68 3.41 8.65
C TYR A 34 4.79 3.15 7.16
N PHE A 35 3.64 2.89 6.54
CA PHE A 35 3.51 2.88 5.08
C PHE A 35 3.19 4.27 4.59
N GLN A 36 4.10 4.85 3.82
CA GLN A 36 3.84 6.04 3.03
C GLN A 36 3.18 5.64 1.71
N GLY A 37 2.06 6.25 1.36
CA GLY A 37 1.44 6.02 0.07
C GLY A 37 0.53 7.13 -0.42
N SER A 38 0.02 6.93 -1.62
CA SER A 38 -0.98 7.79 -2.24
C SER A 38 -2.25 7.00 -2.52
N VAL A 39 -3.39 7.62 -2.23
CA VAL A 39 -4.70 7.02 -2.48
C VAL A 39 -4.95 6.87 -3.98
N ILE A 40 -5.34 5.67 -4.41
CA ILE A 40 -5.78 5.38 -5.77
C ILE A 40 -7.29 5.13 -5.74
N SER A 41 -8.06 6.10 -6.23
CA SER A 41 -9.52 6.07 -6.24
C SER A 41 -10.13 6.08 -7.64
N SER A 42 -9.38 6.51 -8.67
CA SER A 42 -9.88 6.57 -10.04
C SER A 42 -10.06 5.15 -10.61
N PRO A 43 -11.25 4.81 -11.16
CA PRO A 43 -11.47 3.53 -11.83
C PRO A 43 -10.43 3.26 -12.94
N ASN A 44 -10.05 4.29 -13.69
CA ASN A 44 -9.06 4.17 -14.76
C ASN A 44 -7.70 3.72 -14.22
N HIS A 45 -7.25 4.28 -13.10
CA HIS A 45 -5.98 3.85 -12.48
C HIS A 45 -6.05 2.41 -11.97
N LEU A 46 -7.16 1.99 -11.38
CA LEU A 46 -7.34 0.62 -10.91
C LEU A 46 -7.31 -0.39 -12.06
N GLU A 47 -7.97 -0.07 -13.17
CA GLU A 47 -7.97 -0.93 -14.36
C GLU A 47 -6.57 -1.02 -15.02
N LEU A 48 -5.74 0.01 -14.92
CA LEU A 48 -4.33 -0.07 -15.35
C LEU A 48 -3.56 -1.12 -14.53
N PHE A 49 -3.74 -1.18 -13.21
CA PHE A 49 -3.10 -2.19 -12.37
C PHE A 49 -3.62 -3.59 -12.67
N LYS A 50 -4.94 -3.77 -12.84
CA LYS A 50 -5.50 -5.08 -13.24
C LYS A 50 -4.96 -5.53 -14.60
N THR A 51 -4.87 -4.61 -15.57
CA THR A 51 -4.27 -4.87 -16.88
C THR A 51 -2.80 -5.27 -16.76
N ALA A 52 -2.03 -4.58 -15.90
CA ALA A 52 -0.64 -4.92 -15.63
C ALA A 52 -0.51 -6.34 -15.05
N VAL A 53 -1.36 -6.72 -14.10
CA VAL A 53 -1.39 -8.09 -13.57
C VAL A 53 -1.67 -9.11 -14.69
N MET A 54 -2.70 -8.88 -15.52
CA MET A 54 -3.03 -9.80 -16.62
C MET A 54 -1.90 -9.96 -17.66
N ASN A 55 -1.12 -8.91 -17.89
CA ASN A 55 -0.04 -8.91 -18.88
C ASN A 55 1.30 -9.42 -18.33
N CYS A 56 1.57 -9.24 -17.04
CA CYS A 56 2.86 -9.58 -16.43
C CYS A 56 2.86 -10.93 -15.71
N VAL A 57 1.71 -11.41 -15.23
CA VAL A 57 1.61 -12.70 -14.55
C VAL A 57 1.32 -13.81 -15.56
N PRO A 58 2.05 -14.94 -15.53
CA PRO A 58 1.78 -16.07 -16.42
C PRO A 58 0.33 -16.57 -16.33
N ALA A 59 -0.26 -16.94 -17.47
CA ALA A 59 -1.68 -17.34 -17.54
C ALA A 59 -2.07 -18.48 -16.58
N GLN A 60 -1.14 -19.38 -16.25
CA GLN A 60 -1.35 -20.46 -15.28
C GLN A 60 -1.44 -19.93 -13.83
N GLU A 61 -0.72 -18.85 -13.51
CA GLU A 61 -0.66 -18.23 -12.19
C GLU A 61 -1.82 -17.27 -11.96
N LEU A 62 -2.42 -16.70 -13.03
CA LEU A 62 -3.63 -15.88 -12.94
C LEU A 62 -4.81 -16.60 -12.26
N LYS A 63 -4.84 -17.94 -12.33
CA LYS A 63 -5.86 -18.78 -11.69
C LYS A 63 -5.66 -18.95 -10.18
N GLN A 64 -4.54 -18.47 -9.63
CA GLN A 64 -4.32 -18.54 -8.19
C GLN A 64 -5.35 -17.67 -7.45
N PRO A 65 -5.78 -18.09 -6.23
CA PRO A 65 -6.76 -17.36 -5.45
C PRO A 65 -6.39 -15.89 -5.23
N ILE A 66 -5.11 -15.59 -5.04
CA ILE A 66 -4.64 -14.22 -4.78
C ILE A 66 -4.77 -13.31 -6.00
N CYS A 67 -4.46 -13.81 -7.20
CA CYS A 67 -4.68 -13.09 -8.45
C CYS A 67 -6.17 -12.90 -8.70
N THR A 68 -6.96 -13.95 -8.52
CA THR A 68 -8.41 -13.90 -8.73
C THR A 68 -9.05 -12.91 -7.76
N LYS A 69 -8.65 -12.89 -6.48
CA LYS A 69 -9.13 -11.93 -5.47
C LYS A 69 -8.90 -10.50 -5.92
N PHE A 70 -7.72 -10.16 -6.43
CA PHE A 70 -7.43 -8.80 -6.90
C PHE A 70 -8.13 -8.45 -8.21
N LEU A 71 -8.09 -9.34 -9.21
CA LEU A 71 -8.66 -9.06 -10.53
C LEU A 71 -10.18 -8.88 -10.49
N THR A 72 -10.85 -9.61 -9.59
CA THR A 72 -12.31 -9.51 -9.39
C THR A 72 -12.69 -8.47 -8.34
N TRP A 73 -11.73 -7.90 -7.61
CA TRP A 73 -12.01 -6.89 -6.59
C TRP A 73 -12.58 -5.62 -7.21
N GLN A 74 -13.58 -5.09 -6.52
CA GLN A 74 -14.21 -3.80 -6.78
C GLN A 74 -14.23 -2.99 -5.48
N PRO A 75 -13.88 -1.69 -5.50
CA PRO A 75 -13.86 -0.88 -4.29
C PRO A 75 -15.22 -0.86 -3.58
N ALA A 76 -15.25 -1.29 -2.32
CA ALA A 76 -16.37 -1.05 -1.41
C ALA A 76 -16.23 0.32 -0.72
N HIS A 77 -17.32 0.81 -0.10
CA HIS A 77 -17.32 2.11 0.58
C HIS A 77 -16.32 2.23 1.76
N ASN A 78 -15.96 1.09 2.35
CA ASN A 78 -14.99 0.95 3.44
C ASN A 78 -13.64 0.40 2.94
N GLN A 79 -13.38 0.37 1.64
CA GLN A 79 -12.13 -0.11 1.07
C GLN A 79 -11.50 0.94 0.15
N LEU A 80 -10.17 0.98 0.08
CA LEU A 80 -9.43 1.69 -0.98
C LEU A 80 -8.16 0.96 -1.39
N ALA A 81 -7.61 1.40 -2.51
CA ALA A 81 -6.27 1.05 -2.92
C ALA A 81 -5.28 2.17 -2.55
N ILE A 82 -4.15 1.81 -1.95
CA ILE A 82 -3.07 2.73 -1.57
C ILE A 82 -1.82 2.31 -2.30
N TRP A 83 -1.32 3.17 -3.17
CA TRP A 83 -0.02 2.98 -3.80
C TRP A 83 1.08 3.42 -2.83
N THR A 84 1.76 2.45 -2.24
CA THR A 84 2.85 2.69 -1.30
C THR A 84 4.17 2.90 -2.00
N MET A 85 5.04 3.64 -1.32
CA MET A 85 6.47 3.67 -1.61
C MET A 85 7.15 2.42 -1.04
N TYR A 86 8.46 2.48 -0.82
CA TYR A 86 9.23 1.35 -0.30
C TYR A 86 8.75 0.93 1.09
N ALA A 87 8.32 -0.32 1.22
CA ALA A 87 8.09 -0.93 2.53
C ALA A 87 9.43 -1.13 3.26
N TYR A 88 9.46 -0.86 4.55
CA TYR A 88 10.70 -0.91 5.35
C TYR A 88 10.89 -2.24 6.08
N ALA A 89 9.87 -3.09 6.09
CA ALA A 89 9.93 -4.42 6.65
C ALA A 89 9.03 -5.36 5.84
N ASP A 90 9.38 -6.64 5.87
CA ASP A 90 8.50 -7.70 5.40
C ASP A 90 7.32 -7.86 6.37
N GLU A 91 6.10 -7.80 5.86
CA GLU A 91 4.88 -7.98 6.65
C GLU A 91 3.99 -9.03 5.98
N ILE A 92 3.44 -9.95 6.76
CA ILE A 92 2.55 -11.00 6.25
C ILE A 92 1.11 -10.49 6.25
N LEU A 93 0.34 -10.81 5.21
CA LEU A 93 -1.08 -10.45 5.13
C LEU A 93 -1.99 -11.55 5.72
N PRO A 94 -3.13 -11.17 6.33
CA PRO A 94 -3.59 -9.79 6.53
C PRO A 94 -2.79 -9.04 7.61
N LEU A 95 -2.61 -7.73 7.42
CA LEU A 95 -1.89 -6.87 8.36
C LEU A 95 -2.86 -5.90 9.05
N GLU A 96 -2.93 -5.95 10.37
CA GLU A 96 -3.72 -5.03 11.19
C GLU A 96 -2.92 -3.77 11.53
N LEU A 97 -3.56 -2.62 11.33
CA LEU A 97 -3.08 -1.29 11.67
C LEU A 97 -4.24 -0.50 12.28
N ASP A 98 -3.97 0.65 12.88
CA ASP A 98 -5.02 1.40 13.58
C ASP A 98 -4.77 2.91 13.63
N CYS A 99 -3.94 3.41 12.72
CA CYS A 99 -3.66 4.83 12.58
C CYS A 99 -3.51 5.23 11.10
N VAL A 100 -4.25 6.26 10.70
CA VAL A 100 -4.12 6.96 9.41
C VAL A 100 -3.75 8.41 9.69
N PHE A 101 -2.76 8.96 8.97
CA PHE A 101 -2.33 10.35 9.18
C PHE A 101 -1.85 11.02 7.89
N SER A 102 -1.92 12.35 7.87
CA SER A 102 -1.48 13.15 6.71
C SER A 102 0.02 13.34 6.78
N LEU A 103 0.76 12.97 5.74
CA LEU A 103 2.20 13.19 5.71
C LEU A 103 2.59 14.68 5.68
N PRO A 104 1.91 15.56 4.92
CA PRO A 104 2.15 17.00 4.98
C PRO A 104 1.83 17.64 6.33
N ASN A 105 0.88 17.08 7.07
CA ASN A 105 0.50 17.59 8.40
C ASN A 105 0.15 16.43 9.35
N PRO A 106 1.14 15.81 10.02
CA PRO A 106 0.91 14.66 10.89
C PRO A 106 0.15 15.00 12.17
N ILE A 107 -0.22 16.26 12.41
CA ILE A 107 -1.20 16.60 13.45
C ILE A 107 -2.59 16.05 13.06
N ASN A 108 -2.87 16.00 11.76
CA ASN A 108 -4.10 15.45 11.21
C ASN A 108 -3.99 13.93 11.11
N HIS A 109 -4.50 13.26 12.14
CA HIS A 109 -4.49 11.80 12.25
C HIS A 109 -5.81 11.30 12.83
N GLU A 110 -6.11 10.05 12.55
CA GLU A 110 -7.27 9.35 13.07
C GLU A 110 -6.87 7.94 13.48
N PHE A 111 -7.36 7.52 14.65
CA PHE A 111 -7.18 6.17 15.13
C PHE A 111 -8.41 5.33 14.80
N VAL A 112 -8.31 4.59 13.72
CA VAL A 112 -9.37 3.73 13.21
C VAL A 112 -8.79 2.36 12.86
N PRO A 113 -9.39 1.25 13.33
CA PRO A 113 -8.95 -0.08 12.95
C PRO A 113 -9.03 -0.27 11.43
N LEU A 114 -7.91 -0.68 10.84
CA LEU A 114 -7.80 -0.92 9.41
C LEU A 114 -6.96 -2.15 9.14
N ARG A 115 -7.27 -2.82 8.04
CA ARG A 115 -6.67 -4.10 7.69
C ARG A 115 -6.20 -4.08 6.25
N VAL A 116 -4.93 -4.42 6.03
CA VAL A 116 -4.39 -4.63 4.69
C VAL A 116 -4.74 -6.04 4.26
N GLU A 117 -5.56 -6.14 3.23
CA GLU A 117 -6.19 -7.38 2.76
C GLU A 117 -5.46 -8.02 1.57
N GLN A 118 -4.82 -7.19 0.76
CA GLN A 118 -4.09 -7.60 -0.44
C GLN A 118 -2.89 -6.68 -0.66
N SER A 119 -1.85 -7.24 -1.24
CA SER A 119 -0.65 -6.52 -1.68
C SER A 119 -0.38 -6.91 -3.13
N ILE A 120 -0.10 -5.93 -3.97
CA ILE A 120 0.29 -6.13 -5.35
C ILE A 120 1.66 -5.50 -5.52
N TRP A 121 2.67 -6.35 -5.47
CA TRP A 121 4.08 -6.00 -5.60
C TRP A 121 4.33 -5.33 -6.95
N ASN A 122 4.87 -4.12 -6.87
CA ASN A 122 5.15 -3.22 -7.99
C ASN A 122 3.93 -2.99 -8.90
N GLY A 123 2.71 -3.22 -8.40
CA GLY A 123 1.46 -2.99 -9.13
C GLY A 123 1.11 -4.06 -10.16
N TYR A 124 1.88 -5.14 -10.28
CA TYR A 124 1.58 -6.20 -11.25
C TYR A 124 1.68 -7.62 -10.70
N LEU A 125 2.22 -7.84 -9.50
CA LEU A 125 2.35 -9.18 -8.93
C LEU A 125 1.63 -9.27 -7.58
N PRO A 126 0.40 -9.83 -7.52
CA PRO A 126 -0.27 -10.08 -6.25
C PRO A 126 0.56 -10.96 -5.32
N SER A 127 0.72 -10.57 -4.06
CA SER A 127 1.55 -11.24 -3.04
C SER A 127 0.82 -11.39 -1.71
N SER A 128 1.11 -12.48 -0.99
CA SER A 128 0.62 -12.75 0.37
C SER A 128 1.33 -11.94 1.45
N ASP A 129 2.31 -11.14 1.05
CA ASP A 129 3.12 -10.30 1.91
C ASP A 129 3.33 -8.91 1.30
N ILE A 130 3.84 -8.01 2.13
CA ILE A 130 4.43 -6.74 1.73
C ILE A 130 5.94 -6.93 1.86
N GLY A 131 6.65 -6.92 0.74
CA GLY A 131 8.09 -7.18 0.71
C GLY A 131 8.93 -5.93 0.96
N MET A 132 9.93 -6.01 1.83
CA MET A 132 10.84 -4.90 2.09
C MET A 132 11.51 -4.40 0.80
N GLY A 133 11.68 -3.08 0.66
CA GLY A 133 12.39 -2.48 -0.46
C GLY A 133 11.59 -2.41 -1.76
N HIS A 134 10.28 -2.62 -1.70
CA HIS A 134 9.41 -2.57 -2.88
C HIS A 134 8.20 -1.66 -2.72
N LYS A 135 7.67 -1.19 -3.85
CA LYS A 135 6.41 -0.47 -3.94
C LYS A 135 5.26 -1.48 -4.01
N HIS A 136 4.14 -1.16 -3.40
CA HIS A 136 2.98 -2.05 -3.42
C HIS A 136 1.70 -1.24 -3.63
N LEU A 137 0.79 -1.78 -4.44
CA LEU A 137 -0.62 -1.40 -4.33
C LEU A 137 -1.22 -2.22 -3.18
N LEU A 138 -1.58 -1.57 -2.09
CA LEU A 138 -2.25 -2.20 -0.96
C LEU A 138 -3.75 -2.03 -1.07
N ILE A 139 -4.51 -3.10 -0.90
CA ILE A 139 -5.97 -3.01 -0.71
C ILE A 139 -6.22 -2.99 0.78
N VAL A 140 -6.79 -1.88 1.25
CA VAL A 140 -6.99 -1.60 2.68
C VAL A 140 -8.48 -1.49 2.96
N GLU A 141 -8.90 -2.12 4.05
CA GLU A 141 -10.27 -2.13 4.54
C GLU A 141 -10.36 -1.44 5.92
N LEU A 142 -11.37 -0.59 6.12
CA LEU A 142 -11.72 -0.08 7.45
C LEU A 142 -12.66 -1.08 8.14
N ASN A 143 -12.29 -1.48 9.35
CA ASN A 143 -13.16 -2.23 10.25
C ASN A 143 -14.06 -1.26 11.03
N SER A 144 -14.76 -0.37 10.33
CA SER A 144 -15.67 0.62 10.93
C SER A 144 -16.80 0.98 9.97
N GLU A 145 -17.91 1.49 10.50
CA GLU A 145 -18.98 2.08 9.68
C GLU A 145 -18.56 3.39 8.98
N VAL A 146 -17.36 3.90 9.27
CA VAL A 146 -16.81 5.10 8.64
C VAL A 146 -16.32 4.76 7.24
N SER A 147 -16.84 5.46 6.23
CA SER A 147 -16.31 5.36 4.87
C SER A 147 -14.95 6.05 4.74
N PHE A 148 -14.06 5.54 3.90
CA PHE A 148 -12.76 6.17 3.65
C PHE A 148 -12.87 7.63 3.19
N PRO A 149 -13.78 8.01 2.28
CA PRO A 149 -13.99 9.42 1.96
C PRO A 149 -14.37 10.27 3.17
N ALA A 150 -15.13 9.74 4.12
CA ALA A 150 -15.47 10.47 5.34
C ALA A 150 -14.25 10.61 6.27
N LEU A 151 -13.44 9.56 6.41
CA LEU A 151 -12.17 9.61 7.15
C LEU A 151 -11.23 10.68 6.59
N LEU A 152 -11.03 10.66 5.27
CA LEU A 152 -10.14 11.56 4.55
C LEU A 152 -10.62 13.03 4.59
N ARG A 153 -11.93 13.26 4.66
CA ARG A 153 -12.51 14.61 4.83
C ARG A 153 -12.33 15.17 6.25
N LYS A 154 -12.52 14.34 7.29
CA LYS A 154 -12.36 14.74 8.69
C LYS A 154 -10.95 15.23 8.98
N THR A 155 -9.99 14.59 8.33
CA THR A 155 -8.63 15.05 8.28
C THR A 155 -8.51 16.17 7.24
N GLU A 156 -9.15 17.31 7.52
CA GLU A 156 -9.12 18.52 6.69
C GLU A 156 -7.66 18.78 6.26
N ASN A 157 -7.36 18.78 4.96
CA ASN A 157 -6.03 18.91 4.32
C ASN A 157 -5.31 17.62 3.86
N PHE A 158 -5.93 16.44 3.81
CA PHE A 158 -5.36 15.35 2.96
C PHE A 158 -5.50 15.61 1.46
N PHE A 159 -6.48 16.44 1.10
CA PHE A 159 -6.87 16.76 -0.27
C PHE A 159 -6.92 18.28 -0.34
N ASP A 160 -6.12 18.87 -1.24
CA ASP A 160 -6.30 20.28 -1.59
C ASP A 160 -7.71 20.47 -2.15
N LYS A 161 -8.33 21.64 -1.92
CA LYS A 161 -9.79 21.87 -2.01
C LYS A 161 -10.40 21.79 -3.42
N THR A 162 -9.68 21.30 -4.42
CA THR A 162 -10.11 21.14 -5.81
C THR A 162 -10.31 19.67 -6.12
N PHE A 163 -11.48 19.15 -5.77
CA PHE A 163 -11.88 17.78 -6.08
C PHE A 163 -12.43 17.73 -7.52
N GLU A 164 -11.56 17.71 -8.52
CA GLU A 164 -11.90 17.21 -9.85
C GLU A 164 -11.37 15.77 -9.95
N LEU A 165 -12.24 14.83 -10.31
CA LEU A 165 -11.97 13.38 -10.33
C LEU A 165 -10.80 12.95 -11.25
N ASP A 166 -10.28 13.88 -12.06
CA ASP A 166 -9.33 13.61 -13.14
C ASP A 166 -7.88 14.04 -12.82
N GLU A 167 -7.65 14.86 -11.80
CA GLU A 167 -6.31 15.21 -11.32
C GLU A 167 -6.16 14.75 -9.88
N LEU A 168 -5.54 13.58 -9.66
CA LEU A 168 -5.31 13.06 -8.32
C LEU A 168 -4.56 14.11 -7.48
N PRO A 169 -5.14 14.66 -6.39
CA PRO A 169 -4.31 15.20 -5.34
C PRO A 169 -3.39 14.07 -4.87
N LYS A 170 -2.10 14.36 -4.76
CA LYS A 170 -1.12 13.45 -4.13
C LYS A 170 -1.44 13.39 -2.64
N SER A 171 -2.53 12.73 -2.27
CA SER A 171 -2.93 12.53 -0.89
C SER A 171 -1.96 11.56 -0.27
N ASN A 172 -0.88 12.12 0.24
CA ASN A 172 0.20 11.42 0.89
C ASN A 172 -0.30 11.00 2.28
N VAL A 173 -0.76 9.76 2.35
CA VAL A 173 -1.24 9.12 3.58
C VAL A 173 -0.10 8.34 4.22
N GLY A 174 -0.09 8.34 5.54
CA GLY A 174 0.67 7.42 6.35
C GLY A 174 -0.26 6.43 7.05
N LEU A 175 0.10 5.15 7.02
CA LEU A 175 -0.58 4.08 7.77
C LEU A 175 0.39 3.46 8.77
N CYS A 176 0.00 3.33 10.03
CA CYS A 176 0.85 2.68 11.05
C CYS A 176 0.03 2.06 12.17
N ARG A 177 0.72 1.38 13.09
CA ARG A 177 0.18 1.02 14.38
C ARG A 177 0.20 2.26 15.29
N ARG A 178 -0.84 2.47 16.08
CA ARG A 178 -1.01 3.59 17.02
C ARG A 178 0.16 3.72 17.97
N ALA A 179 0.74 2.60 18.40
CA ALA A 179 1.92 2.58 19.27
C ALA A 179 3.14 3.27 18.66
N ASP A 180 3.28 3.24 17.33
CA ASP A 180 4.39 3.86 16.61
C ASP A 180 4.17 5.35 16.32
N PHE A 181 2.90 5.77 16.28
CA PHE A 181 2.51 7.10 15.81
C PHE A 181 3.15 8.27 16.58
N PRO A 182 3.28 8.27 17.92
CA PRO A 182 3.92 9.39 18.63
C PRO A 182 5.37 9.65 18.19
N ALA A 183 6.13 8.58 17.92
CA ALA A 183 7.51 8.68 17.45
C ALA A 183 7.55 9.18 15.99
N ILE A 184 6.66 8.68 15.14
CA ILE A 184 6.50 9.09 13.74
C ILE A 184 6.14 10.58 13.67
N GLN A 185 5.12 11.02 14.40
CA GLN A 185 4.64 12.39 14.43
C GLN A 185 5.75 13.36 14.87
N THR A 186 6.46 13.04 15.96
CA THR A 186 7.58 13.84 16.45
C THR A 186 8.65 14.02 15.37
N HIS A 187 9.03 12.92 14.70
CA HIS A 187 10.02 12.94 13.63
C HIS A 187 9.56 13.76 12.41
N LEU A 188 8.33 13.57 11.95
CA LEU A 188 7.81 14.31 10.79
C LEU A 188 7.72 15.82 11.08
N LEU A 189 7.26 16.20 12.27
CA LEU A 189 7.19 17.61 12.69
C LEU A 189 8.56 18.27 12.83
N SER A 190 9.62 17.52 13.19
CA SER A 190 10.96 18.10 13.25
C SER A 190 11.49 18.44 11.85
N ARG A 191 11.20 17.61 10.85
CA ARG A 191 11.64 17.83 9.46
C ARG A 191 10.89 18.94 8.73
N LEU A 192 9.68 19.28 9.16
CA LEU A 192 8.90 20.37 8.59
C LEU A 192 9.36 21.77 9.08
N LYS A 193 10.21 21.82 10.11
CA LYS A 193 10.78 23.07 10.64
C LYS A 193 12.13 23.42 10.01
N GLU A 194 12.70 22.52 9.22
CA GLU A 194 13.94 22.68 8.46
C GLU A 194 13.65 23.23 7.06
#